data_AF-R7MVP9-F1
#
_entry.id   AF-R7MVP9-F1
#
_cell.length_a   1.000
_cell.length_b   1.000
_cell.length_c   1.000
_cell.angle_alpha   90.00
_cell.angle_beta   90.00
_cell.angle_gamma   90.00
#
_symmetry.space_group_name_H-M   'P 1'
#
loop_
_entity.id
_entity.type
_entity.pdbx_description
1 polymer ?
#
loop_
_entity_poly.entity_id
_entity_poly.type
_entity_poly.pdbx_seq_one_letter_code
_entity_poly.pdbx_strand_id
1 'polypeptide(L)' 'MEFCEFCGNILNDDGRCPWDDCPHNAILDVMATAEAADKAKSATETSTDTTTEAAASTAGA' A
#
# COMPACT_ATOMS: atom_id res chain seq x y z
N MET A 1 25.13 2.18 6.40
CA MET A 1 25.61 1.48 5.20
C MET A 1 24.90 0.15 5.18
N GLU A 2 23.78 0.12 4.49
CA GLU A 2 22.85 -1.01 4.53
C GLU A 2 23.12 -1.92 3.33
N PHE A 3 23.00 -3.23 3.53
CA PHE A 3 23.16 -4.21 2.46
C PHE A 3 21.77 -4.63 1.97
N CYS A 4 21.65 -4.78 0.66
CA CYS A 4 20.45 -5.25 0.00
C CYS A 4 20.26 -6.73 0.37
N GLU A 5 19.23 -7.08 1.14
CA GLU A 5 19.03 -8.45 1.67
C GLU A 5 18.85 -9.52 0.57
N PHE A 6 18.49 -9.10 -0.64
CA PHE A 6 18.23 -10.00 -1.76
C PHE A 6 19.49 -10.37 -2.56
N CYS A 7 20.42 -9.43 -2.75
CA CYS A 7 21.62 -9.66 -3.58
C CYS A 7 22.95 -9.45 -2.83
N GLY A 8 22.90 -9.02 -1.57
CA GLY A 8 24.08 -8.84 -0.72
C GLY A 8 24.97 -7.63 -1.08
N ASN A 9 24.58 -6.82 -2.07
CA ASN A 9 25.32 -5.62 -2.44
C ASN A 9 25.01 -4.43 -1.54
N ILE A 10 25.93 -3.47 -1.51
CA ILE A 10 25.73 -2.18 -0.84
C ILE A 10 24.59 -1.43 -1.53
N LEU A 11 23.63 -0.97 -0.74
CA LEU A 11 22.53 -0.10 -1.19
C LEU A 11 23.07 1.31 -1.50
N ASN A 12 22.48 1.95 -2.51
CA ASN A 12 22.71 3.37 -2.81
C ASN A 12 22.16 4.26 -1.68
N ASP A 13 22.49 5.55 -1.71
CA ASP A 13 22.00 6.53 -0.72
C ASP A 13 20.46 6.64 -0.69
N ASP A 14 19.80 6.34 -1.81
CA ASP A 14 18.33 6.30 -1.94
C ASP A 14 17.70 5.02 -1.38
N GLY A 15 18.48 4.11 -0.78
CA GLY A 15 17.99 2.81 -0.29
C GLY A 15 17.62 1.84 -1.41
N ARG A 16 18.05 2.11 -2.65
CA ARG A 16 17.87 1.23 -3.81
C ARG A 16 19.12 0.45 -4.14
N CYS A 17 18.91 -0.73 -4.66
CA CYS A 17 19.97 -1.61 -5.08
C CYS A 17 20.59 -1.07 -6.39
N PRO A 18 21.93 -1.11 -6.58
CA PRO A 18 22.60 -0.58 -7.78
C PRO A 18 22.31 -1.38 -9.06
N TRP A 19 21.61 -2.50 -8.93
CA TRP A 19 21.18 -3.36 -10.03
C TRP A 19 19.70 -3.14 -10.28
N ASP A 20 19.33 -2.82 -11.52
CA ASP A 20 17.92 -2.59 -11.88
C ASP A 20 17.06 -3.85 -11.70
N ASP A 21 17.63 -5.04 -11.95
CA ASP A 21 16.92 -6.33 -11.87
C ASP A 21 16.93 -6.96 -10.46
N CYS A 22 17.11 -6.15 -9.40
CA CYS A 22 17.07 -6.67 -8.04
C CYS A 22 15.63 -6.74 -7.50
N PRO A 23 15.18 -7.88 -6.91
CA PRO A 23 13.87 -7.98 -6.27
C PRO A 23 13.56 -6.88 -5.25
N HIS A 24 14.60 -6.36 -4.58
CA HIS A 24 14.50 -5.21 -3.68
C HIS A 24 13.87 -4.00 -4.36
N ASN A 25 14.31 -3.68 -5.58
CA ASN A 25 13.84 -2.52 -6.33
C ASN A 25 12.39 -2.72 -6.80
N ALA A 26 12.04 -3.93 -7.23
CA ALA A 26 10.69 -4.27 -7.64
C ALA A 26 9.68 -4.10 -6.48
N ILE A 27 10.04 -4.52 -5.26
CA ILE A 27 9.18 -4.36 -4.08
C ILE A 27 8.98 -2.88 -3.76
N LEU A 28 10.05 -2.08 -3.78
CA LEU A 28 9.98 -0.64 -3.55
C LEU A 28 9.09 0.07 -4.57
N ASP A 29 9.12 -0.34 -5.84
CA ASP A 29 8.27 0.24 -6.89
C ASP A 29 6.79 -0.08 -6.69
N VAL A 30 6.48 -1.31 -6.29
CA VAL A 30 5.10 -1.72 -5.95
C VAL A 30 4.60 -0.96 -4.72
N MET A 31 5.43 -0.80 -3.68
CA MET A 31 5.08 -0.03 -2.49
C MET A 31 4.83 1.43 -2.82
N ALA A 32 5.73 2.09 -3.57
CA ALA A 32 5.55 3.47 -4.00
C ALA A 32 4.27 3.66 -4.82
N THR A 33 3.95 2.67 -5.68
CA THR A 33 2.71 2.67 -6.47
C THR A 33 1.47 2.52 -5.58
N ALA A 34 1.52 1.64 -4.58
CA ALA A 34 0.43 1.45 -3.62
C ALA A 34 0.20 2.70 -2.77
N GLU A 35 1.26 3.32 -2.24
CA GLU A 35 1.15 4.57 -1.49
C GLU A 35 0.56 5.72 -2.33
N ALA A 36 0.91 5.79 -3.62
CA ALA A 36 0.32 6.75 -4.55
C ALA A 36 -1.17 6.47 -4.79
N ALA A 37 -1.56 5.21 -4.92
CA ALA A 37 -2.95 4.80 -5.07
C ALA A 37 -3.80 5.10 -3.82
N ASP A 38 -3.27 4.84 -2.62
CA ASP A 38 -3.93 5.16 -1.35
C ASP A 38 -4.12 6.67 -1.14
N LYS A 39 -3.10 7.48 -1.48
CA LYS A 39 -3.24 8.95 -1.47
C LYS A 39 -4.31 9.44 -2.44
N ALA A 40 -4.44 8.81 -3.62
CA ALA A 40 -5.49 9.15 -4.58
C ALA A 40 -6.89 8.76 -4.09
N LYS A 41 -7.03 7.63 -3.37
CA LYS A 41 -8.31 7.18 -2.80
C LYS A 41 -8.79 8.04 -1.64
N SER A 42 -7.87 8.59 -0.84
CA SER A 42 -8.19 9.46 0.30
C SER A 42 -8.85 10.80 -0.08
N ALA A 43 -8.75 11.24 -1.35
CA ALA A 43 -9.45 12.43 -1.83
C ALA A 43 -10.93 12.19 -2.23
N THR A 44 -11.41 10.94 -2.25
CA THR A 44 -12.77 10.61 -2.73
C THR A 44 -13.70 10.03 -1.65
N GLU A 45 -13.19 9.59 -0.49
CA GLU A 45 -14.02 8.95 0.55
C GLU A 45 -14.22 9.82 1.80
N THR A 46 -14.89 10.95 1.63
CA THR A 46 -15.65 11.63 2.71
C THR A 46 -17.07 11.87 2.20
N SER A 47 -17.81 10.82 1.80
CA SER A 47 -19.24 10.96 1.49
C SER A 47 -19.99 9.63 1.27
N THR A 48 -19.83 8.63 2.14
CA THR A 48 -20.77 7.49 2.34
C THR A 48 -20.09 6.61 3.39
N ASP A 49 -20.50 6.52 4.64
CA ASP A 49 -21.81 6.03 5.09
C ASP A 49 -22.02 6.52 6.54
N THR A 50 -22.89 7.49 6.74
CA THR A 50 -23.47 7.78 8.05
C THR A 50 -24.92 8.14 7.80
N THR A 51 -25.83 7.43 8.47
CA THR A 51 -27.30 7.54 8.38
C THR A 51 -27.81 6.84 7.12
N THR A 52 -28.58 5.76 7.19
CA THR A 52 -29.84 5.48 7.91
C THR A 52 -30.13 4.00 7.53
N GLU A 53 -30.76 3.09 8.26
CA GLU A 53 -32.03 3.19 8.94
C GLU A 53 -32.32 1.82 9.57
N ALA A 54 -32.93 1.84 10.75
CA ALA A 54 -33.59 0.69 11.31
C ALA A 54 -34.77 0.26 10.41
N ALA A 55 -34.83 -1.02 10.02
CA ALA A 55 -36.10 -1.64 9.67
C ALA A 55 -36.04 -3.18 9.77
N ALA A 56 -36.81 -3.69 10.72
CA ALA A 56 -37.58 -4.94 10.66
C ALA A 56 -36.88 -6.29 10.43
N SER A 57 -36.94 -7.16 11.44
CA SER A 57 -37.84 -8.33 11.34
C SER A 57 -37.98 -9.06 12.68
N THR A 58 -39.14 -8.87 13.29
CA THR A 58 -39.85 -9.87 14.08
C THR A 58 -40.09 -11.13 13.25
N ALA A 59 -39.76 -12.32 13.76
CA ALA A 59 -40.50 -13.60 13.63
C ALA A 59 -39.52 -14.78 13.71
N GLY A 60 -39.79 -15.75 14.61
CA GLY A 60 -39.13 -17.05 14.54
C GLY A 60 -39.23 -17.93 15.80
N ALA A 61 -40.44 -18.48 16.00
CA ALA A 61 -40.79 -19.71 16.73
C ALA A 61 -40.43 -19.88 18.23
#